data_AF-A0A7W0TGJ0-F1
#
_entry.id   AF-A0A7W0TGJ0-F1
#
_cell.length_a   1.000
_cell.length_b   1.000
_cell.length_c   1.000
_cell.angle_alpha   90.00
_cell.angle_beta   90.00
_cell.angle_gamma   90.00
#
_symmetry.space_group_name_H-M   'P 1'
#
loop_
_entity.id
_entity.type
_entity.pdbx_description
1 polymer ?
#
loop_
_entity_poly.entity_id
_entity_poly.type
_entity_poly.pdbx_seq_one_letter_code
_entity_poly.pdbx_strand_id
1 'polypeptide(L)'
;MGEVAPGAPGAFTFLRHRFPLIGAHDYGEEQARFGGGRGHQGQDVFAACGTPVVAARGGVVEFAEYQSAAGNYLVIDGARTDVDSAYMHLREAALVVAGERVRTGQPIGFVGATGRASGCHLHFERWSGPGWYSGGAAFDPLPDLRAWDSHS
;
A
#
# COMPACT_ATOMS: atom_id res chain seq x y z
N MET A 1 40.04 4.37 -36.17
CA MET A 1 39.72 5.35 -35.11
C MET A 1 38.28 5.79 -35.34
N GLY A 2 37.28 5.53 -34.50
CA GLY A 2 37.23 4.86 -33.22
C GLY A 2 35.96 3.99 -33.13
N GLU A 3 36.04 2.99 -32.27
CA GLU A 3 34.99 2.02 -31.98
C GLU A 3 33.89 2.69 -31.17
N VAL A 4 32.63 2.59 -31.62
CA VAL A 4 31.47 3.04 -30.84
C VAL A 4 31.18 1.96 -29.82
N ALA A 5 31.45 2.24 -28.54
CA ALA A 5 31.14 1.34 -27.45
C ALA A 5 29.60 1.14 -27.35
N PRO A 6 29.11 -0.10 -27.18
CA PRO A 6 27.70 -0.34 -26.93
C PRO A 6 27.30 0.27 -25.58
N GLY A 7 26.23 1.07 -25.58
CA GLY A 7 25.66 1.67 -24.38
C GLY A 7 25.31 0.60 -23.34
N ALA A 8 25.63 0.89 -22.07
CA ALA A 8 25.34 0.01 -20.95
C ALA A 8 23.84 -0.39 -20.93
N PRO A 9 23.49 -1.66 -20.71
CA PRO A 9 22.10 -2.05 -20.52
C PRO A 9 21.52 -1.28 -19.33
N GLY A 10 20.36 -0.63 -19.55
CA GLY A 10 19.66 0.11 -18.50
C GLY A 10 19.47 -0.77 -17.27
N ALA A 11 19.86 -0.27 -16.10
CA ALA A 11 19.72 -0.99 -14.85
C ALA A 11 18.22 -1.26 -14.59
N PHE A 12 17.81 -2.52 -14.72
CA PHE A 12 16.49 -2.95 -14.30
C PHE A 12 16.52 -3.26 -12.81
N THR A 13 15.94 -2.38 -12.00
CA THR A 13 15.75 -2.66 -10.58
C THR A 13 14.47 -3.46 -10.40
N PHE A 14 14.60 -4.75 -10.08
CA PHE A 14 13.50 -5.55 -9.57
C PHE A 14 13.23 -5.16 -8.11
N LEU A 15 12.34 -4.19 -7.91
CA LEU A 15 11.86 -3.86 -6.57
C LEU A 15 10.88 -4.93 -6.11
N ARG A 16 11.24 -5.67 -5.06
CA ARG A 16 10.33 -6.62 -4.40
C ARG A 16 9.12 -5.90 -3.78
N HIS A 17 9.34 -4.65 -3.35
CA HIS A 17 8.34 -3.78 -2.76
C HIS A 17 8.52 -2.33 -3.23
N ARG A 18 7.45 -1.56 -3.23
CA ARG A 18 7.45 -0.13 -3.51
C ARG A 18 6.67 0.60 -2.42
N PHE A 19 7.06 1.84 -2.11
CA PHE A 19 6.25 2.66 -1.23
C PHE A 19 4.85 2.90 -1.86
N PRO A 20 3.76 2.76 -1.10
CA PRO A 20 2.42 2.69 -1.68
C PRO A 20 1.87 4.03 -2.18
N LEU A 21 2.54 5.16 -1.94
CA LEU A 21 2.13 6.47 -2.42
C LEU A 21 3.14 7.06 -3.40
N ILE A 22 2.64 7.74 -4.45
CA ILE A 22 3.46 8.49 -5.40
C ILE A 22 3.26 9.98 -5.16
N GLY A 23 4.02 10.55 -4.23
CA GLY A 23 3.96 11.97 -3.89
C GLY A 23 4.48 12.29 -2.49
N ALA A 24 4.45 13.58 -2.15
CA ALA A 24 4.79 14.05 -0.80
C ALA A 24 3.82 13.46 0.23
N HIS A 25 4.36 13.05 1.37
CA HIS A 25 3.61 12.37 2.41
C HIS A 25 4.25 12.57 3.79
N ASP A 26 3.51 12.24 4.84
CA ASP A 26 3.94 12.32 6.24
C ASP A 26 3.37 11.14 7.05
N TYR A 27 4.13 10.62 8.02
CA TYR A 27 3.73 9.47 8.84
C TYR A 27 2.84 9.84 10.05
N GLY A 28 2.50 11.11 10.21
CA GLY A 28 1.73 11.60 11.34
C GLY A 28 2.44 11.43 12.68
N GLU A 29 1.65 11.62 13.74
CA GLU A 29 2.09 11.47 15.13
C GLU A 29 1.85 10.04 15.66
N GLU A 30 1.98 9.84 16.97
CA GLU A 30 1.89 8.53 17.61
C GLU A 30 0.57 7.80 17.34
N GLN A 31 -0.54 8.52 17.25
CA GLN A 31 -1.87 7.93 17.03
C GLN A 31 -2.03 7.34 15.63
N ALA A 32 -1.24 7.80 14.66
CA ALA A 32 -1.21 7.30 13.28
C ALA A 32 -0.48 5.96 13.16
N ARG A 33 0.25 5.53 14.18
CA ARG A 33 1.10 4.33 14.13
C ARG A 33 0.35 3.09 14.57
N PHE A 34 0.87 1.92 14.22
CA PHE A 34 0.38 0.65 14.72
C PHE A 34 0.41 0.64 16.26
N GLY A 35 -0.67 0.16 16.87
CA GLY A 35 -0.87 0.19 18.33
C GLY A 35 -1.25 1.57 18.89
N GLY A 36 -1.24 2.63 18.07
CA GLY A 36 -1.64 3.98 18.44
C GLY A 36 -3.12 4.08 18.84
N GLY A 37 -3.45 5.09 19.65
CA GLY A 37 -4.82 5.36 20.07
C GLY A 37 -5.48 4.20 20.83
N ARG A 38 -6.52 3.59 20.23
CA ARG A 38 -7.29 2.46 20.81
C ARG A 38 -6.94 1.11 20.18
N GLY A 39 -5.71 0.93 19.72
CA GLY A 39 -5.26 -0.29 19.04
C GLY A 39 -5.38 -0.20 17.53
N HIS A 40 -4.84 0.88 16.96
CA HIS A 40 -4.70 1.08 15.52
C HIS A 40 -3.97 -0.11 14.85
N GLN A 41 -4.54 -0.67 13.79
CA GLN A 41 -4.06 -1.92 13.16
C GLN A 41 -3.11 -1.67 11.97
N GLY A 42 -2.82 -0.41 11.67
CA GLY A 42 -2.00 -0.02 10.53
C GLY A 42 -1.14 1.20 10.79
N GLN A 43 -0.69 1.80 9.70
CA GLN A 43 -0.03 3.09 9.68
C GLN A 43 -0.83 4.03 8.79
N ASP A 44 -1.19 5.20 9.32
CA ASP A 44 -1.75 6.28 8.52
C ASP A 44 -0.59 7.06 7.87
N VAL A 45 -0.66 7.20 6.54
CA VAL A 45 0.29 7.97 5.76
C VAL A 45 -0.47 9.13 5.13
N PHE A 46 -0.29 10.32 5.68
CA PHE A 46 -0.98 11.53 5.25
C PHE A 46 -0.43 12.00 3.91
N ALA A 47 -1.33 12.32 2.99
CA ALA A 47 -1.02 12.87 1.68
C ALA A 47 -2.22 13.63 1.13
N ALA A 48 -2.00 14.49 0.14
CA ALA A 48 -3.10 15.21 -0.52
C ALA A 48 -4.15 14.23 -1.09
N CYS A 49 -5.42 14.61 -1.01
CA CYS A 49 -6.48 13.83 -1.67
C CYS A 49 -6.18 13.72 -3.17
N GLY A 50 -6.31 12.52 -3.73
CA GLY A 50 -5.97 12.26 -5.13
C GLY A 50 -4.50 11.87 -5.37
N THR A 51 -3.64 11.84 -4.35
CA THR A 51 -2.30 11.25 -4.49
C THR A 51 -2.42 9.81 -4.98
N PRO A 52 -1.69 9.39 -6.04
CA PRO A 52 -1.77 8.03 -6.55
C PRO A 52 -1.32 7.00 -5.53
N VAL A 53 -2.11 5.93 -5.40
CA VAL A 53 -1.81 4.75 -4.59
C VAL A 53 -1.41 3.60 -5.52
N VAL A 54 -0.30 2.93 -5.20
CA VAL A 54 0.22 1.79 -5.95
C VAL A 54 0.33 0.55 -5.07
N ALA A 55 0.27 -0.64 -5.69
CA ALA A 55 0.47 -1.89 -4.98
C ALA A 55 1.89 -1.96 -4.41
N ALA A 56 2.02 -1.99 -3.09
CA ALA A 56 3.29 -2.10 -2.39
C ALA A 56 4.03 -3.39 -2.75
N ARG A 57 3.27 -4.45 -3.05
CA ARG A 57 3.76 -5.73 -3.55
C ARG A 57 2.79 -6.28 -4.59
N GLY A 58 3.31 -6.90 -5.65
CA GLY A 58 2.51 -7.66 -6.60
C GLY A 58 1.91 -8.92 -5.97
N GLY A 59 0.73 -9.30 -6.40
CA GLY A 59 -0.09 -10.28 -5.72
C GLY A 59 -1.42 -10.54 -6.43
N VAL A 60 -2.37 -11.11 -5.70
CA VAL A 60 -3.76 -11.27 -6.14
C VAL A 60 -4.64 -10.38 -5.27
N VAL A 61 -5.53 -9.62 -5.89
CA VAL A 61 -6.53 -8.83 -5.15
C VAL A 61 -7.54 -9.79 -4.53
N GLU A 62 -7.64 -9.80 -3.21
CA GLU A 62 -8.64 -10.59 -2.50
C GLU A 62 -9.97 -9.85 -2.35
N PHE A 63 -9.89 -8.56 -2.02
CA PHE A 63 -11.04 -7.70 -1.76
C PHE A 63 -10.83 -6.34 -2.42
N ALA A 64 -11.89 -5.79 -3.01
CA ALA A 64 -11.94 -4.44 -3.58
C ALA A 64 -13.37 -3.90 -3.38
N GLU A 65 -13.67 -3.42 -2.18
CA GLU A 65 -15.04 -3.17 -1.73
C GLU A 65 -15.15 -1.88 -0.89
N TYR A 66 -16.33 -1.64 -0.34
CA TYR A 66 -16.61 -0.54 0.58
C TYR A 66 -17.07 -1.07 1.94
N GLN A 67 -16.48 -0.57 3.03
CA GLN A 67 -16.90 -0.87 4.40
C GLN A 67 -16.96 0.44 5.21
N SER A 68 -17.93 0.57 6.13
CA SER A 68 -18.26 1.87 6.76
C SER A 68 -17.13 2.54 7.57
N ALA A 69 -16.23 1.76 8.16
CA ALA A 69 -15.01 2.21 8.83
C ALA A 69 -13.84 2.35 7.85
N ALA A 70 -13.55 1.36 7.02
CA ALA A 70 -12.42 1.36 6.09
C ALA A 70 -12.61 2.32 4.89
N GLY A 71 -13.85 2.70 4.59
CA GLY A 71 -14.18 3.40 3.35
C GLY A 71 -14.07 2.47 2.15
N ASN A 72 -13.70 3.03 0.99
CA ASN A 72 -13.26 2.22 -0.14
C ASN A 72 -11.90 1.61 0.19
N TYR A 73 -11.78 0.30 0.07
CA TYR A 73 -10.56 -0.40 0.42
C TYR A 73 -10.22 -1.48 -0.60
N LEU A 74 -8.96 -1.90 -0.54
CA LEU A 74 -8.38 -2.96 -1.33
C LEU A 74 -7.52 -3.85 -0.42
N VAL A 75 -7.55 -5.15 -0.61
CA VAL A 75 -6.60 -6.09 0.01
C VAL A 75 -5.93 -6.92 -1.07
N ILE A 76 -4.60 -7.01 -0.99
CA ILE A 76 -3.78 -7.80 -1.90
C ILE A 76 -3.06 -8.89 -1.09
N ASP A 77 -3.30 -10.15 -1.43
CA ASP A 77 -2.45 -11.28 -1.02
C ASP A 77 -1.10 -11.16 -1.75
N GLY A 78 -0.04 -10.97 -0.98
CA GLY A 78 1.34 -10.79 -1.44
C GLY A 78 1.97 -12.01 -2.11
N ALA A 79 1.20 -13.07 -2.36
CA ALA A 79 1.51 -14.28 -3.10
C ALA A 79 2.84 -14.94 -2.70
N ARG A 80 2.75 -16.09 -2.00
CA ARG A 80 3.89 -16.87 -1.48
C ARG A 80 4.72 -16.12 -0.43
N THR A 81 4.16 -15.11 0.22
CA THR A 81 4.81 -14.40 1.33
C THR A 81 4.10 -14.57 2.66
N ASP A 82 2.93 -15.21 2.68
CA ASP A 82 2.03 -15.27 3.85
C ASP A 82 1.82 -13.89 4.47
N VAL A 83 1.76 -12.86 3.62
CA VAL A 83 1.53 -11.48 4.03
C VAL A 83 0.63 -10.78 3.04
N ASP A 84 -0.45 -10.21 3.57
CA ASP A 84 -1.37 -9.38 2.82
C ASP A 84 -1.11 -7.91 3.11
N SER A 85 -1.54 -7.06 2.19
CA SER A 85 -1.52 -5.61 2.36
C SER A 85 -2.92 -5.04 2.15
N ALA A 86 -3.43 -4.32 3.14
CA ALA A 86 -4.69 -3.60 3.04
C ALA A 86 -4.46 -2.11 2.82
N TYR A 87 -5.26 -1.51 1.94
CA TYR A 87 -5.22 -0.11 1.55
C TYR A 87 -6.63 0.46 1.78
N MET A 88 -6.77 1.42 2.69
CA MET A 88 -8.07 1.94 3.09
C MET A 88 -8.20 3.45 2.85
N HIS A 89 -9.41 3.96 3.06
CA HIS A 89 -9.82 5.35 2.87
C HIS A 89 -9.62 5.87 1.44
N LEU A 90 -9.62 4.98 0.44
CA LEU A 90 -9.46 5.37 -0.96
C LEU A 90 -10.58 6.34 -1.37
N ARG A 91 -10.25 7.30 -2.25
CA ARG A 91 -11.18 8.35 -2.68
C ARG A 91 -12.44 7.80 -3.33
N GLU A 92 -12.26 6.76 -4.14
CA GLU A 92 -13.27 6.08 -4.94
C GLU A 92 -12.98 4.58 -4.89
N ALA A 93 -13.82 3.77 -5.55
CA ALA A 93 -13.55 2.36 -5.74
C ALA A 93 -12.14 2.14 -6.35
N ALA A 94 -11.48 1.05 -5.96
CA ALA A 94 -10.17 0.71 -6.47
C ALA A 94 -10.18 0.55 -8.00
N LEU A 95 -9.04 0.81 -8.63
CA LEU A 95 -8.85 0.69 -10.09
C LEU A 95 -8.76 -0.78 -10.57
N VAL A 96 -8.75 -1.72 -9.62
CA VAL A 96 -8.59 -3.15 -9.81
C VAL A 96 -9.70 -3.87 -9.05
N VAL A 97 -9.99 -5.11 -9.45
CA VAL A 97 -11.09 -5.90 -8.88
C VAL A 97 -10.60 -7.20 -8.22
N ALA A 98 -11.44 -7.79 -7.37
CA ALA A 98 -11.16 -9.09 -6.75
C ALA A 98 -10.83 -10.17 -7.80
N GLY A 99 -9.83 -10.99 -7.51
CA GLY A 99 -9.27 -12.02 -8.40
C GLY A 99 -8.23 -11.50 -9.39
N GLU A 100 -8.06 -10.19 -9.55
CA GLU A 100 -7.08 -9.61 -10.46
C GLU A 100 -5.64 -9.80 -9.94
N ARG A 101 -4.70 -10.09 -10.85
CA ARG A 101 -3.27 -10.10 -10.54
C ARG A 101 -2.67 -8.73 -10.76
N VAL A 102 -2.02 -8.18 -9.74
CA VAL A 102 -1.36 -6.88 -9.81
C VAL A 102 0.15 -7.02 -9.68
N ARG A 103 0.88 -6.08 -10.28
CA ARG A 103 2.35 -5.99 -10.18
C ARG A 103 2.77 -4.98 -9.11
N THR A 104 3.94 -5.17 -8.51
CA THR A 104 4.52 -4.16 -7.61
C THR A 104 4.61 -2.81 -8.32
N GLY A 105 4.08 -1.76 -7.69
CA GLY A 105 4.02 -0.42 -8.25
C GLY A 105 2.89 -0.17 -9.27
N GLN A 106 2.02 -1.15 -9.52
CA GLN A 106 0.83 -0.95 -10.34
C GLN A 106 -0.13 0.03 -9.65
N PRO A 107 -0.65 1.06 -10.34
CA PRO A 107 -1.69 1.93 -9.80
C PRO A 107 -2.94 1.13 -9.42
N ILE A 108 -3.44 1.39 -8.22
CA ILE A 108 -4.60 0.68 -7.65
C ILE A 108 -5.69 1.62 -7.14
N GLY A 109 -5.40 2.91 -6.98
CA GLY A 109 -6.36 3.87 -6.47
C GLY A 109 -5.75 5.23 -6.20
N PHE A 110 -6.47 6.02 -5.42
CA PHE A 110 -6.06 7.37 -5.03
C PHE A 110 -6.40 7.62 -3.57
N VAL A 111 -5.54 8.36 -2.87
CA VAL A 111 -5.76 8.77 -1.48
C VAL A 111 -7.07 9.54 -1.37
N GLY A 112 -7.87 9.21 -0.35
CA GLY A 112 -9.12 9.87 -0.05
C GLY A 112 -9.32 10.04 1.44
N ALA A 113 -10.58 10.23 1.82
CA ALA A 113 -11.03 10.35 3.20
C ALA A 113 -12.39 9.65 3.39
N THR A 114 -12.60 8.52 2.72
CA THR A 114 -13.86 7.75 2.83
C THR A 114 -13.86 6.88 4.08
N GLY A 115 -15.04 6.53 4.60
CA GLY A 115 -15.17 5.79 5.85
C GLY A 115 -14.88 6.65 7.08
N ARG A 116 -14.19 6.08 8.07
CA ARG A 116 -13.82 6.75 9.32
C ARG A 116 -12.44 7.40 9.22
N ALA A 117 -12.32 8.38 8.32
CA ALA A 117 -11.12 9.20 8.15
C ALA A 117 -11.39 10.65 8.60
N SER A 118 -10.48 11.25 9.36
CA SER A 118 -10.57 12.67 9.78
C SER A 118 -10.00 13.65 8.74
N GLY A 119 -9.30 13.14 7.73
CA GLY A 119 -8.66 13.90 6.66
C GLY A 119 -8.05 12.96 5.63
N CYS A 120 -7.44 13.51 4.58
CA CYS A 120 -6.88 12.69 3.51
C CYS A 120 -5.58 11.99 3.93
N HIS A 121 -5.62 10.67 3.89
CA HIS A 121 -4.49 9.78 4.18
C HIS A 121 -4.75 8.40 3.59
N LEU A 122 -3.68 7.62 3.41
CA LEU A 122 -3.77 6.18 3.21
C LEU A 122 -3.62 5.51 4.58
N HIS A 123 -4.62 4.77 5.00
CA HIS A 123 -4.45 3.81 6.09
C HIS A 123 -3.97 2.49 5.49
N PHE A 124 -2.75 2.08 5.86
CA PHE A 124 -2.08 0.91 5.32
C PHE A 124 -1.84 -0.13 6.41
N GLU A 125 -2.28 -1.35 6.19
CA GLU A 125 -2.07 -2.47 7.11
C GLU A 125 -1.26 -3.58 6.45
N ARG A 126 -0.53 -4.35 7.27
CA ARG A 126 0.07 -5.62 6.86
C ARG A 126 -0.45 -6.73 7.78
N TRP A 127 -0.83 -7.85 7.18
CA TRP A 127 -1.43 -8.97 7.88
C TRP A 127 -0.65 -10.24 7.62
N SER A 128 -0.39 -11.02 8.67
CA SER A 128 0.16 -12.37 8.51
C SER A 128 -0.86 -13.31 7.88
N GLY A 129 -0.39 -14.40 7.30
CA GLY A 129 -1.23 -15.54 6.94
C GLY A 129 -2.07 -16.00 8.16
N PRO A 130 -3.32 -16.43 7.95
CA PRO A 130 -4.00 -16.65 6.66
C PRO A 130 -4.62 -15.39 6.01
N GLY A 131 -4.44 -14.19 6.58
CA GLY A 131 -4.86 -12.93 5.95
C GLY A 131 -5.93 -12.13 6.70
N TRP A 132 -6.30 -10.97 6.16
CA TRP A 132 -7.13 -9.96 6.86
C TRP A 132 -8.48 -10.48 7.37
N TYR A 133 -9.29 -11.07 6.48
CA TYR A 133 -10.60 -11.66 6.84
C TYR A 133 -10.54 -13.17 7.14
N SER A 134 -9.35 -13.75 7.10
CA SER A 134 -9.16 -15.19 7.20
C SER A 134 -8.63 -15.63 8.57
N GLY A 135 -8.40 -14.68 9.49
CA GLY A 135 -7.88 -14.95 10.84
C GLY A 135 -6.38 -14.70 11.02
N GLY A 136 -5.76 -13.95 10.11
CA GLY A 136 -4.41 -13.40 10.28
C GLY A 136 -4.33 -12.37 11.40
N ALA A 137 -3.12 -11.92 11.69
CA ALA A 137 -2.87 -10.84 12.65
C ALA A 137 -2.20 -9.65 11.96
N ALA A 138 -2.69 -8.45 12.25
CA ALA A 138 -2.01 -7.23 11.85
C ALA A 138 -0.67 -7.09 12.59
N PHE A 139 0.32 -6.52 11.92
CA PHE A 139 1.61 -6.19 12.51
C PHE A 139 2.11 -4.84 12.01
N ASP A 140 3.03 -4.23 12.77
CA ASP A 140 3.51 -2.87 12.51
C ASP A 140 4.09 -2.74 11.09
N PRO A 141 3.44 -1.97 10.19
CA PRO A 141 3.89 -1.82 8.81
C PRO A 141 4.94 -0.71 8.67
N LEU A 142 5.15 0.12 9.69
CA LEU A 142 5.98 1.32 9.57
C LEU A 142 7.46 1.03 9.29
N PRO A 143 8.10 -0.01 9.87
CA PRO A 143 9.49 -0.35 9.52
C PRO A 143 9.65 -0.62 8.02
N ASP A 144 8.70 -1.33 7.41
CA ASP A 144 8.72 -1.62 5.99
C ASP A 144 8.42 -0.39 5.14
N LEU A 145 7.42 0.40 5.52
CA LEU A 145 7.08 1.64 4.84
C LEU A 145 8.28 2.59 4.77
N ARG A 146 9.03 2.76 5.87
CA ARG A 146 10.26 3.57 5.90
C ARG A 146 11.36 3.00 5.02
N ALA A 147 11.51 1.67 4.99
CA ALA A 147 12.48 1.02 4.12
C ALA A 147 12.14 1.25 2.64
N TRP A 148 10.87 1.11 2.26
CA TRP A 148 10.43 1.26 0.86
C TRP A 148 10.45 2.71 0.40
N ASP A 149 10.18 3.67 1.29
CA ASP A 149 10.24 5.10 1.01
C ASP A 149 11.67 5.54 0.65
N SER A 150 12.68 5.01 1.34
CA SER A 150 14.10 5.31 1.06
C SER A 150 14.60 4.92 -0.35
N HIS A 151 13.77 4.22 -1.12
CA HIS A 151 14.06 3.72 -2.46
C HIS A 151 13.10 4.25 -3.54
N SER A 152 12.25 5.22 -3.19
CA SER A 152 11.14 5.71 -4.03
C SER A 152 11.42 7.03 -4.72
#